data_AF-A0A7C7L8V7-F1
#
_entry.id   AF-A0A7C7L8V7-F1
#
_cell.length_a   1.000
_cell.length_b   1.000
_cell.length_c   1.000
_cell.angle_alpha   90.00
_cell.angle_beta   90.00
_cell.angle_gamma   90.00
#
_symmetry.space_group_name_H-M   'P 1'
#
loop_
_entity.id
_entity.type
_entity.pdbx_description
1 polymer ?
#
loop_
_entity_poly.entity_id
_entity_poly.type
_entity_poly.pdbx_seq_one_letter_code
_entity_poly.pdbx_strand_id
1 'polypeptide(L)'
;MAYRAAAKAGHACSGLIVLGGDLPNDLKEGGPLRLPKVLIGRGQEDDWYTQEKYTSDLVTLRERCIEVSTTVFKGGHEWTDAFREEVGQFLTAVNS
;
A
#
# COMPACT_ATOMS: atom_id res chain seq x y z
N MET A 1 -3.18 -3.96 -9.13
CA MET A 1 -3.55 -2.93 -10.17
C MET A 1 -3.35 -1.51 -9.68
N ALA A 2 -3.80 -1.16 -8.47
CA ALA A 2 -3.75 0.21 -7.95
C ALA A 2 -2.34 0.85 -8.00
N TYR A 3 -1.27 0.11 -7.63
CA TYR A 3 0.11 0.59 -7.77
C TYR A 3 0.47 1.02 -9.20
N ARG A 4 0.12 0.19 -10.20
CA ARG A 4 0.42 0.50 -11.61
C ARG A 4 -0.36 1.72 -12.08
N ALA A 5 -1.62 1.86 -11.67
CA ALA A 5 -2.42 3.03 -11.99
C ALA A 5 -1.79 4.31 -11.40
N ALA A 6 -1.46 4.29 -10.10
CA ALA A 6 -0.84 5.43 -9.43
C ALA A 6 0.53 5.80 -10.03
N ALA A 7 1.32 4.81 -10.47
CA ALA A 7 2.65 5.04 -11.02
C ALA A 7 2.65 5.42 -12.51
N LYS A 8 1.71 4.89 -13.32
CA LYS A 8 1.82 4.88 -14.79
C LYS A 8 0.63 5.50 -15.53
N ALA A 9 -0.48 5.83 -14.87
CA ALA A 9 -1.68 6.34 -15.56
C ALA A 9 -1.52 7.77 -16.10
N GLY A 10 -0.45 8.49 -15.74
CA GLY A 10 -0.25 9.88 -16.17
C GLY A 10 -1.17 10.90 -15.49
N HIS A 11 -1.92 10.49 -14.48
CA HIS A 11 -2.79 11.35 -13.67
C HIS A 11 -2.33 11.37 -12.22
N ALA A 12 -2.23 12.56 -11.64
CA ALA A 12 -1.94 12.71 -10.22
C ALA A 12 -3.10 12.20 -9.36
N CYS A 13 -2.77 11.51 -8.28
CA CYS A 13 -3.72 11.13 -7.23
C CYS A 13 -3.15 11.53 -5.87
N SER A 14 -4.01 11.85 -4.91
CA SER A 14 -3.61 12.34 -3.58
C SER A 14 -3.14 11.23 -2.65
N GLY A 15 -3.57 9.99 -2.89
CA GLY A 15 -3.23 8.84 -2.05
C GLY A 15 -3.51 7.51 -2.74
N LEU A 16 -2.83 6.47 -2.26
CA LEU A 16 -3.00 5.09 -2.71
C LEU A 16 -3.30 4.21 -1.50
N ILE A 17 -4.44 3.51 -1.52
CA ILE A 17 -4.82 2.54 -0.48
C ILE A 17 -4.76 1.15 -1.09
N VAL A 18 -4.08 0.23 -0.41
CA VAL A 18 -3.93 -1.16 -0.83
C VAL A 18 -4.17 -2.08 0.35
N LEU A 19 -5.04 -3.07 0.18
CA LEU A 19 -5.30 -4.15 1.13
C LEU A 19 -4.87 -5.46 0.52
N GLY A 20 -3.97 -6.19 1.19
CA GLY A 20 -3.54 -7.53 0.75
C GLY A 20 -2.85 -7.56 -0.63
N GLY A 21 -2.46 -6.41 -1.19
CA GLY A 21 -1.87 -6.32 -2.52
C GLY A 21 -0.38 -6.07 -2.43
N ASP A 22 0.42 -6.95 -3.04
CA ASP A 22 1.85 -6.77 -3.14
C ASP A 22 2.25 -5.74 -4.21
N LEU A 23 3.41 -5.12 -3.99
CA LEU A 23 4.02 -4.22 -4.96
C LEU A 23 4.49 -5.03 -6.18
N PRO A 24 3.99 -4.73 -7.39
CA PRO A 24 4.34 -5.51 -8.58
C PRO A 24 5.84 -5.46 -8.94
N ASN A 25 6.39 -6.59 -9.38
CA ASN A 25 7.82 -6.71 -9.73
C ASN A 25 8.28 -5.68 -10.79
N ASP A 26 7.44 -5.37 -11.79
CA ASP A 26 7.76 -4.37 -12.81
C ASP A 26 7.93 -2.94 -12.24
N LEU A 27 7.42 -2.68 -11.04
CA LEU A 27 7.63 -1.43 -10.30
C LEU A 27 8.82 -1.51 -9.34
N LYS A 28 9.12 -2.70 -8.81
CA LYS A 28 10.29 -2.95 -7.95
C LYS A 28 11.60 -2.81 -8.73
N GLU A 29 11.68 -3.49 -9.86
CA GLU A 29 12.85 -3.62 -10.73
C GLU A 29 12.97 -2.46 -11.73
N GLY A 30 11.90 -1.69 -11.90
CA GLY A 30 11.86 -0.56 -12.82
C GLY A 30 12.73 0.63 -12.38
N GLY A 31 12.75 1.65 -13.25
CA GLY A 31 13.39 2.94 -13.00
C GLY A 31 12.75 3.73 -11.84
N PRO A 32 12.90 5.06 -11.79
CA PRO A 32 12.35 5.87 -10.70
C PRO A 32 10.85 5.60 -10.47
N LEU A 33 10.50 5.18 -9.25
CA LEU A 33 9.12 4.95 -8.84
C LEU A 33 8.59 6.20 -8.17
N ARG A 34 7.47 6.73 -8.69
CA ARG A 34 6.73 7.83 -8.06
C ARG A 34 5.36 7.31 -7.68
N LEU A 35 5.06 7.36 -6.39
CA LEU A 35 3.74 7.06 -5.83
C LEU A 35 3.34 8.23 -4.91
N PRO A 36 2.03 8.47 -4.74
CA PRO A 36 1.55 9.37 -3.68
C PRO A 36 1.81 8.76 -2.30
N LYS A 37 1.29 9.38 -1.23
CA LYS A 37 1.22 8.74 0.08
C LYS A 37 0.50 7.39 -0.05
N VAL A 38 1.04 6.34 0.58
CA VAL A 38 0.51 4.98 0.48
C VAL A 38 0.02 4.49 1.83
N LEU A 39 -1.18 3.90 1.89
CA LEU A 39 -1.64 3.09 3.00
C LEU A 39 -1.64 1.61 2.59
N ILE A 40 -0.94 0.77 3.37
CA ILE A 40 -0.93 -0.69 3.18
C ILE A 40 -1.62 -1.37 4.36
N GLY A 41 -2.68 -2.12 4.06
CA GLY A 41 -3.34 -3.03 4.99
C GLY A 41 -2.92 -4.48 4.77
N ARG A 42 -2.67 -5.20 5.86
CA ARG A 42 -2.41 -6.64 5.86
C ARG A 42 -3.14 -7.34 7.01
N GLY A 43 -3.81 -8.45 6.73
CA GLY A 43 -4.25 -9.37 7.78
C GLY A 43 -3.10 -10.22 8.32
N GLN A 44 -3.08 -10.47 9.63
CA GLN A 44 -2.08 -11.33 10.28
C GLN A 44 -2.06 -12.75 9.70
N GLU A 45 -3.24 -13.24 9.30
CA GLU A 45 -3.52 -14.59 8.79
C GLU A 45 -3.68 -14.59 7.25
N ASP A 46 -3.19 -13.54 6.56
CA ASP A 46 -3.25 -13.47 5.10
C ASP A 46 -2.22 -14.41 4.44
N ASP A 47 -2.73 -15.49 3.83
CA ASP A 47 -1.93 -16.50 3.11
C ASP A 47 -1.45 -16.03 1.73
N TRP A 48 -2.01 -14.95 1.19
CA TRP A 48 -1.68 -14.44 -0.15
C TRP A 48 -0.67 -13.29 -0.06
N TYR A 49 -0.89 -12.36 0.87
CA TYR A 49 0.01 -11.28 1.20
C TYR A 49 0.74 -11.55 2.52
N THR A 50 1.70 -12.46 2.43
CA THR A 50 2.44 -12.97 3.58
C THR A 50 3.29 -11.87 4.25
N GLN A 51 3.74 -12.15 5.48
CA GLN A 51 4.63 -11.25 6.22
C GLN A 51 5.92 -10.93 5.44
N GLU A 52 6.45 -11.89 4.68
CA GLU A 52 7.65 -11.73 3.86
C GLU A 52 7.42 -10.76 2.71
N LYS A 53 6.31 -10.92 1.97
CA LYS A 53 5.93 -10.00 0.88
C LYS A 53 5.72 -8.58 1.41
N TYR A 54 4.99 -8.46 2.52
CA TYR A 54 4.77 -7.18 3.20
C TYR A 54 6.09 -6.52 3.60
N THR A 55 6.99 -7.26 4.23
CA THR A 55 8.30 -6.72 4.64
C THR A 55 9.14 -6.30 3.43
N SER A 56 9.18 -7.11 2.38
CA SER A 56 9.88 -6.79 1.12
C SER A 56 9.34 -5.51 0.48
N ASP A 57 8.03 -5.35 0.42
CA ASP A 57 7.40 -4.16 -0.16
C ASP A 57 7.71 -2.90 0.64
N LEU A 58 7.65 -2.97 1.99
CA LEU A 58 7.98 -1.83 2.84
C LEU A 58 9.44 -1.38 2.69
N VAL A 59 10.37 -2.33 2.57
CA VAL A 59 11.79 -2.01 2.30
C VAL A 59 11.89 -1.28 0.97
N THR A 60 11.34 -1.84 -0.11
CA THR A 60 11.40 -1.22 -1.44
C THR A 60 10.78 0.17 -1.47
N LEU A 61 9.61 0.36 -0.85
CA LEU A 61 8.93 1.66 -0.87
C LEU A 61 9.72 2.72 -0.08
N ARG A 62 10.28 2.36 1.08
CA ARG A 62 11.09 3.28 1.90
C ARG A 62 12.41 3.65 1.23
N GLU A 63 13.08 2.69 0.60
CA GLU A 63 14.30 2.94 -0.19
C GLU A 63 14.05 3.90 -1.37
N ARG A 64 12.81 3.94 -1.88
CA ARG A 64 12.36 4.87 -2.92
C ARG A 64 11.83 6.19 -2.34
N CYS A 65 12.02 6.46 -1.05
CA CYS A 65 11.55 7.66 -0.35
C CYS A 65 10.03 7.89 -0.44
N ILE A 66 9.24 6.82 -0.51
CA ILE A 66 7.77 6.91 -0.55
C ILE A 66 7.24 6.94 0.90
N GLU A 67 6.32 7.87 1.18
CA GLU A 67 5.65 7.95 2.48
C GLU A 67 4.61 6.81 2.59
N VAL A 68 4.83 5.90 3.53
CA VAL A 68 3.99 4.71 3.73
C VAL A 68 3.44 4.64 5.15
N SER A 69 2.13 4.62 5.26
CA SER A 69 1.37 4.24 6.44
C SER A 69 0.98 2.76 6.35
N THR A 70 0.94 2.07 7.48
CA THR A 70 0.62 0.64 7.50
C THR A 70 -0.35 0.28 8.59
N THR A 71 -1.20 -0.70 8.34
CA THR A 71 -2.07 -1.28 9.35
C THR A 71 -2.08 -2.80 9.23
N VAL A 72 -1.84 -3.46 10.36
CA VAL A 72 -1.88 -4.92 10.48
C VAL A 72 -2.98 -5.28 11.46
N PHE A 73 -3.94 -6.06 11.00
CA PHE A 73 -5.14 -6.39 11.77
C PHE A 73 -5.32 -7.91 11.92
N LYS A 74 -6.09 -8.31 12.93
CA LYS A 74 -6.48 -9.71 13.10
C LYS A 74 -7.47 -10.12 11.99
N GLY A 75 -7.17 -11.18 11.27
CA GLY A 75 -7.91 -11.63 10.09
C GLY A 75 -6.98 -11.97 8.92
N GLY A 76 -7.58 -12.38 7.80
CA GLY A 76 -6.91 -12.73 6.56
C GLY A 76 -6.97 -11.61 5.51
N HIS A 77 -7.44 -11.95 4.31
CA HIS A 77 -7.45 -11.05 3.16
C HIS A 77 -8.69 -10.13 3.08
N GLU A 78 -9.53 -10.15 4.10
CA GLU A 78 -10.80 -9.44 4.13
C GLU A 78 -10.68 -7.97 4.57
N TRP A 79 -11.68 -7.19 4.16
CA TRP A 79 -11.83 -5.79 4.57
C TRP A 79 -12.51 -5.70 5.94
N THR A 80 -11.73 -5.41 6.99
CA THR A 80 -12.20 -5.34 8.38
C THR A 80 -12.56 -3.90 8.81
N ASP A 81 -13.25 -3.77 9.96
CA ASP A 81 -13.54 -2.45 10.55
C ASP A 81 -12.27 -1.73 11.00
N ALA A 82 -11.28 -2.45 11.52
CA ALA A 82 -9.97 -1.88 11.84
C ALA A 82 -9.30 -1.27 10.60
N PHE A 83 -9.41 -1.94 9.45
CA PHE A 83 -8.91 -1.39 8.18
C PHE A 83 -9.73 -0.17 7.71
N ARG A 84 -11.07 -0.18 7.88
CA ARG A 84 -11.95 0.96 7.55
C ARG A 84 -11.58 2.22 8.32
N GLU A 85 -11.29 2.08 9.62
CA GLU A 85 -10.93 3.20 10.48
C GLU A 85 -9.64 3.86 10.01
N GLU A 86 -8.60 3.07 9.74
CA GLU A 86 -7.32 3.55 9.22
C GLU A 86 -7.45 4.22 7.86
N VAL A 87 -8.30 3.67 6.98
CA VAL A 87 -8.64 4.32 5.70
C VAL A 87 -9.28 5.70 5.95
N GLY A 88 -10.17 5.84 6.92
CA GLY A 88 -10.79 7.12 7.25
C GLY A 88 -9.77 8.17 7.72
N GLN A 89 -8.82 7.77 8.57
CA GLN A 89 -7.73 8.63 9.02
C GLN A 89 -6.83 9.03 7.86
N PHE A 90 -6.45 8.08 7.01
CA PHE A 90 -5.63 8.32 5.83
C PHE A 90 -6.31 9.29 4.85
N LEU A 91 -7.60 9.10 4.56
CA LEU A 91 -8.36 9.99 3.69
C LEU A 91 -8.41 11.43 4.21
N THR A 92 -8.51 11.61 5.53
CA THR A 92 -8.45 12.94 6.16
C THR A 92 -7.08 13.57 5.96
N ALA A 93 -6.01 12.79 6.14
CA ALA A 93 -4.63 13.26 6.03
C ALA A 93 -4.23 13.64 4.59
N VAL A 94 -4.75 12.97 3.56
CA VAL A 94 -4.42 13.27 2.15
C VAL A 94 -5.29 14.36 1.51
N ASN A 95 -6.38 14.76 2.18
CA ASN A 95 -7.25 15.87 1.77
C ASN A 95 -6.91 17.20 2.46
N SER A 96 -5.91 17.22 3.34
CA SER A 96 -5.43 18.40 4.08
C SER A 96 -4.28 19.07 3.34
#